data_AF-A0A3T1AW00-F1
#
_entry.id   AF-A0A3T1AW00-F1
#
_cell.length_a   1.000
_cell.length_b   1.000
_cell.length_c   1.000
_cell.angle_alpha   90.00
_cell.angle_beta   90.00
_cell.angle_gamma   90.00
#
_symmetry.space_group_name_H-M   'P 1'
#
loop_
_entity.id
_entity.type
_entity.pdbx_description
1 polymer ?
#
loop_
_entity_poly.entity_id
_entity_poly.type
_entity_poly.pdbx_seq_one_letter_code
_entity_poly.pdbx_strand_id
1 'polypeptide(L)'
;MAQPLNTQPTNLATVSRTLVALAADVVTGVQKVVVGPGNVRSAQDNARAAIEADRARAAARAETSRAVAAMIATSPRRTARGKKLSTAR
;
A
#
# COMPACT_ATOMS: atom_id res chain seq x y z
N MET A 1 44.10 33.01 34.35
CA MET A 1 43.25 32.90 33.15
C MET A 1 42.54 31.56 33.21
N ALA A 2 41.25 31.54 33.56
CA ALA A 2 40.44 30.33 33.60
C ALA A 2 39.47 30.39 32.42
N GLN A 3 39.55 29.42 31.51
CA GLN A 3 38.59 29.31 30.42
C GLN A 3 37.25 28.83 31.01
N PRO A 4 36.13 29.51 30.75
CA PRO A 4 34.83 28.99 31.14
C PRO A 4 34.54 27.74 30.32
N LEU A 5 34.31 26.62 31.01
CA LEU A 5 33.73 25.43 30.42
C LEU A 5 32.40 25.83 29.80
N ASN A 6 32.40 25.94 28.48
CA ASN A 6 31.21 26.22 27.69
C ASN A 6 30.30 24.99 27.80
N THR A 7 29.48 24.93 28.85
CA THR A 7 28.35 24.02 29.00
C THR A 7 27.28 24.45 27.99
N GLN A 8 27.57 24.27 26.71
CA GLN A 8 26.53 24.23 25.70
C GLN A 8 25.58 23.12 26.13
N PRO A 9 24.26 23.38 26.26
CA PRO A 9 23.31 22.33 26.54
C PRO A 9 23.52 21.28 25.46
N THR A 10 24.04 20.12 25.84
CA THR A 10 24.12 18.95 24.97
C THR A 10 22.68 18.74 24.53
N ASN A 11 22.40 19.15 23.28
CA ASN A 11 21.07 19.56 22.84
C ASN A 11 20.09 18.43 23.17
N LEU A 12 19.11 18.67 24.05
CA LEU A 12 18.17 17.65 24.53
C LEU A 12 17.59 16.84 23.35
N ALA A 13 17.41 17.49 22.20
CA ALA A 13 17.02 16.83 20.95
C ALA A 13 17.96 15.71 20.51
N THR A 14 19.27 15.88 20.64
CA THR A 14 20.28 14.84 20.35
C THR A 14 20.15 13.66 21.31
N VAL A 15 20.08 13.92 22.63
CA VAL A 15 19.91 12.86 23.63
C VAL A 15 18.59 12.10 23.41
N SER A 16 17.50 12.84 23.15
CA SER A 16 16.19 12.26 22.85
C SER A 16 16.20 11.42 21.57
N ARG A 17 16.86 11.87 20.49
CA ARG A 17 16.99 11.06 19.27
C ARG A 17 17.75 9.77 19.51
N THR A 18 18.81 9.80 20.30
CA THR A 18 19.58 8.60 20.66
C THR A 18 18.71 7.62 21.44
N LEU A 19 17.94 8.11 22.42
CA LEU A 19 17.01 7.25 23.18
C LEU A 19 15.92 6.64 22.28
N VAL A 20 15.37 7.42 21.35
CA VAL A 20 14.38 6.92 20.38
C VAL A 20 14.98 5.86 19.47
N ALA A 21 16.21 6.06 18.97
CA ALA A 21 16.91 5.07 18.16
C ALA A 21 17.14 3.76 18.93
N LEU A 22 17.59 3.87 20.18
CA LEU A 22 17.81 2.70 21.05
C LEU A 22 16.51 1.93 21.30
N ALA A 23 15.40 2.63 21.57
CA ALA A 23 14.09 2.01 21.77
C ALA A 23 13.60 1.30 20.49
N ALA A 24 13.80 1.90 19.31
CA ALA A 24 13.44 1.30 18.03
C ALA A 24 14.23 0.00 17.76
N ASP A 25 15.52 -0.03 18.11
CA ASP A 25 16.35 -1.23 17.97
C ASP A 25 15.87 -2.36 18.90
N VAL A 26 15.51 -2.04 20.14
CA VAL A 26 14.96 -3.01 21.10
C VAL A 26 13.64 -3.60 20.58
N VAL A 27 12.72 -2.76 20.11
CA VAL A 27 11.43 -3.22 19.54
C VAL A 27 11.66 -4.14 18.34
N THR A 28 12.57 -3.75 17.45
CA THR A 28 12.92 -4.55 16.26
C THR A 28 13.55 -5.90 16.66
N GLY A 29 14.40 -5.91 17.69
CA GLY A 29 14.99 -7.13 18.25
C GLY A 29 13.92 -8.07 18.81
N VAL A 30 13.01 -7.56 19.64
CA VAL A 30 11.90 -8.34 20.21
C VAL A 30 11.01 -8.90 19.11
N GLN A 31 10.66 -8.10 18.11
CA GLN A 31 9.85 -8.56 16.98
C GLN A 31 10.54 -9.71 16.22
N LYS A 32 11.86 -9.63 16.00
CA LYS A 32 12.63 -10.72 15.38
C LYS A 32 12.67 -11.98 16.23
N VAL A 33 12.75 -11.86 17.55
CA VAL A 33 12.74 -13.02 18.47
C VAL A 33 11.37 -13.69 18.51
N VAL A 34 10.29 -12.91 18.57
CA VAL A 34 8.92 -13.43 18.71
C VAL A 34 8.38 -13.99 17.40
N VAL A 35 8.59 -13.28 16.28
CA VAL A 35 8.04 -13.65 14.97
C VAL A 35 9.00 -14.60 14.23
N GLY A 36 10.30 -14.55 14.57
CA GLY A 36 11.38 -15.23 13.87
C GLY A 36 12.02 -14.32 12.80
N PRO A 37 13.35 -14.34 12.65
CA PRO A 37 14.08 -13.38 11.81
C PRO A 37 13.71 -13.45 10.32
N GLY A 38 13.23 -14.59 9.81
CA GLY A 38 12.74 -14.74 8.44
C GLY A 38 11.29 -14.31 8.22
N ASN A 39 10.55 -13.99 9.29
CA ASN A 39 9.12 -13.69 9.24
C ASN A 39 8.81 -12.21 9.53
N VAL A 40 9.81 -11.39 9.84
CA VAL A 40 9.64 -9.94 9.96
C VAL A 40 9.62 -9.34 8.57
N ARG A 41 8.42 -8.96 8.10
CA ARG A 41 8.24 -8.35 6.77
C ARG A 41 8.94 -7.00 6.70
N SER A 42 9.76 -6.84 5.68
CA SER A 42 10.38 -5.56 5.37
C SER A 42 9.35 -4.57 4.81
N ALA A 43 9.70 -3.28 4.82
CA ALA A 43 8.91 -2.26 4.12
C ALA A 43 8.72 -2.61 2.63
N GLN A 44 9.73 -3.24 2.01
CA GLN A 44 9.67 -3.69 0.63
C GLN A 44 8.66 -4.82 0.43
N ASP A 45 8.61 -5.79 1.35
CA ASP A 45 7.65 -6.91 1.29
C ASP A 45 6.21 -6.41 1.42
N ASN A 46 5.99 -5.43 2.30
CA ASN A 46 4.68 -4.80 2.48
C ASN A 46 4.26 -4.03 1.23
N ALA A 47 5.17 -3.26 0.61
CA ALA A 47 4.90 -2.55 -0.63
C ALA A 47 4.55 -3.52 -1.77
N ARG A 48 5.29 -4.62 -1.89
CA ARG A 48 5.03 -5.65 -2.90
C ARG A 48 3.66 -6.31 -2.71
N ALA A 49 3.32 -6.66 -1.46
CA ALA A 49 2.02 -7.24 -1.13
C ALA A 49 0.86 -6.28 -1.44
N ALA A 50 1.02 -4.98 -1.17
CA ALA A 50 0.03 -3.97 -1.50
C ALA A 50 -0.20 -3.86 -3.02
N ILE A 51 0.88 -3.81 -3.80
CA ILE A 51 0.82 -3.77 -5.27
C ILE A 51 0.14 -5.02 -5.83
N GLU A 52 0.44 -6.19 -5.29
CA GLU A 52 -0.18 -7.44 -5.72
C GLU A 52 -1.69 -7.47 -5.43
N ALA A 53 -2.09 -7.00 -4.25
CA ALA A 53 -3.51 -6.84 -3.91
C ALA A 53 -4.21 -5.85 -4.85
N ASP A 54 -3.55 -4.75 -5.22
CA ASP A 54 -4.12 -3.79 -6.17
C ASP A 54 -4.26 -4.35 -7.57
N ARG A 55 -3.27 -5.13 -8.05
CA ARG A 55 -3.39 -5.85 -9.32
C ARG A 55 -4.55 -6.86 -9.29
N ALA A 56 -4.72 -7.59 -8.20
CA ALA A 56 -5.82 -8.54 -8.04
C ALA A 56 -7.19 -7.82 -8.09
N ARG A 57 -7.32 -6.67 -7.41
CA ARG A 57 -8.53 -5.83 -7.49
C ARG A 57 -8.77 -5.30 -8.89
N ALA A 58 -7.72 -4.87 -9.60
CA ALA A 58 -7.83 -4.39 -10.97
C ALA A 58 -8.29 -5.51 -11.93
N ALA A 59 -7.74 -6.72 -11.79
CA ALA A 59 -8.15 -7.89 -12.57
C ALA A 59 -9.62 -8.25 -12.31
N ALA A 60 -10.04 -8.27 -11.04
CA ALA A 60 -11.44 -8.52 -10.69
C ALA A 60 -12.39 -7.48 -11.29
N ARG A 61 -12.03 -6.18 -11.22
CA ARG A 61 -12.81 -5.10 -11.85
C ARG A 61 -12.91 -5.29 -13.37
N ALA A 62 -11.80 -5.62 -14.03
CA ALA A 62 -11.77 -5.84 -15.47
C ALA A 62 -12.67 -7.02 -15.88
N GLU A 63 -12.69 -8.10 -15.09
CA GLU A 63 -13.58 -9.23 -15.32
C GLU A 63 -15.06 -8.85 -15.17
N THR A 64 -15.41 -8.16 -14.09
CA THR A 64 -16.77 -7.66 -13.89
C THR A 64 -17.19 -6.72 -15.03
N SER A 65 -16.32 -5.81 -15.46
CA SER A 65 -16.59 -4.93 -16.61
C SER A 65 -16.83 -5.70 -17.90
N ARG A 66 -16.07 -6.77 -18.16
CA ARG A 66 -16.29 -7.64 -19.32
C ARG A 66 -17.63 -8.38 -19.23
N ALA A 67 -17.96 -8.94 -18.08
CA ALA A 67 -19.25 -9.60 -17.87
C ALA A 67 -20.42 -8.64 -18.09
N VAL A 68 -20.35 -7.42 -17.52
CA VAL A 68 -21.37 -6.38 -17.72
C VAL A 68 -21.48 -5.98 -19.20
N ALA A 69 -20.35 -5.80 -19.89
CA ALA A 69 -20.35 -5.48 -21.31
C ALA A 69 -21.02 -6.59 -22.15
N ALA A 70 -20.76 -7.86 -21.84
CA ALA A 70 -21.41 -9.00 -22.48
C ALA A 70 -22.93 -9.02 -22.23
N MET A 71 -23.38 -8.78 -20.99
CA MET A 71 -24.80 -8.69 -20.67
C MET A 71 -25.50 -7.55 -21.42
N ILE A 72 -24.84 -6.39 -21.55
CA ILE A 72 -25.35 -5.26 -22.32
C ILE A 72 -25.41 -5.58 -23.82
N ALA A 73 -24.40 -6.26 -24.37
CA ALA A 73 -24.35 -6.65 -25.78
C ALA A 73 -25.46 -7.64 -26.15
N THR A 74 -25.75 -8.59 -25.27
CA THR A 74 -26.83 -9.59 -25.45
C THR A 74 -28.21 -9.03 -25.06
N SER A 75 -28.29 -7.80 -24.55
CA SER A 75 -29.56 -7.21 -24.13
C SER A 75 -30.53 -7.04 -25.32
N PRO A 76 -31.73 -7.65 -25.27
CA PRO A 76 -32.69 -7.65 -26.39
C PRO A 76 -33.19 -6.24 -26.75
N ARG A 77 -33.07 -5.28 -25.83
CA ARG A 77 -33.43 -3.89 -26.04
C ARG A 77 -32.50 -3.17 -27.04
N ARG A 78 -31.22 -3.58 -27.15
CA ARG A 78 -30.27 -3.02 -28.14
C ARG A 78 -30.45 -3.64 -29.53
N THR A 79 -30.66 -4.96 -29.59
CA THR A 79 -30.88 -5.67 -30.86
C THR A 79 -32.19 -5.23 -31.54
N ALA A 80 -33.26 -5.04 -30.75
CA ALA A 80 -34.53 -4.52 -31.27
C ALA A 80 -34.43 -3.08 -31.80
N ARG A 81 -33.63 -2.21 -31.16
CA ARG A 81 -33.44 -0.82 -31.60
C ARG A 81 -32.59 -0.73 -32.87
N GLY A 82 -31.55 -1.57 -33.00
CA GLY A 82 -30.76 -1.69 -34.23
C GLY A 82 -31.59 -2.18 -35.42
N LYS A 83 -32.47 -3.16 -35.19
CA LYS A 83 -33.36 -3.70 -36.22
C LYS A 83 -34.41 -2.68 -36.70
N LYS A 84 -34.98 -1.87 -35.78
CA LYS A 84 -35.91 -0.78 -36.17
C LYS A 84 -35.23 0.30 -37.00
N LEU A 85 -33.97 0.64 -36.71
CA LEU A 85 -33.21 1.64 -37.46
C LEU A 85 -32.80 1.15 -38.86
N SER A 86 -32.54 -0.15 -39.05
CA SER A 86 -32.25 -0.72 -40.38
C SER A 86 -33.46 -0.87 -41.29
N THR A 87 -34.67 -0.95 -40.72
CA THR A 87 -35.92 -1.06 -41.48
C THR A 87 -36.54 0.31 -41.80
N ALA A 88 -36.11 1.37 -41.10
CA ALA A 88 -36.58 2.75 -41.31
C ALA A 88 -35.73 3.54 -42.34
N ARG A 89 -34.84 2.87 -43.07
CA ARG A 89 -33.92 3.43 -44.06
C ARG A 89 -34.20 2.81 -45.41
#